data_AF-A0AAV5DUM2-F1
#
_entry.id   AF-A0AAV5DUM2-F1
#
_cell.length_a   1.000
_cell.length_b   1.000
_cell.length_c   1.000
_cell.angle_alpha   90.00
_cell.angle_beta   90.00
_cell.angle_gamma   90.00
#
_symmetry.space_group_name_H-M   'P 1'
#
loop_
_entity.id
_entity.type
_entity.pdbx_description
1 polymer ?
#
loop_
_entity_poly.entity_id
_entity_poly.type
_entity_poly.pdbx_seq_one_letter_code
_entity_poly.pdbx_strand_id
1 'polypeptide(L)'
;MEDETRPSKKPRTDVRSGLTAFALRLAKLLSEATGDDGGNGADDGDIGSTADKNFVFSLVSIYSALAMVAAGANGDTLNELLAVLGAASREEVVHGVVESALTDQSEEATEEINKWVSEATKQLITSIIPPDEMHKFTRLVLVNALYFKGTWTEAFSKKCTEHRPFYLLDGSEVYVPFMTSRGKRFVDE
;
A
#
# COMPACT_ATOMS: atom_id res chain seq x y z
N MET A 1 -28.34 2.90 51.70
CA MET A 1 -26.98 3.37 51.37
C MET A 1 -26.39 2.30 50.49
N GLU A 2 -26.72 2.36 49.21
CA GLU A 2 -26.19 1.44 48.21
C GLU A 2 -25.13 2.22 47.44
N ASP A 3 -23.89 1.75 47.60
CA ASP A 3 -22.69 2.26 46.95
C ASP A 3 -22.62 1.67 45.55
N GLU A 4 -23.21 2.37 44.58
CA GLU A 4 -23.04 2.03 43.16
C GLU A 4 -21.65 2.46 42.71
N THR A 5 -20.73 1.49 42.74
CA THR A 5 -19.41 1.61 42.10
C THR A 5 -19.60 1.86 40.60
N ARG A 6 -19.36 3.11 40.20
CA ARG A 6 -19.32 3.57 38.81
C ARG A 6 -18.37 2.69 37.99
N PRO A 7 -18.80 2.08 36.86
CA PRO A 7 -17.88 1.32 36.03
C PRO A 7 -16.85 2.27 35.43
N SER A 8 -15.57 1.97 35.70
CA SER A 8 -14.41 2.60 35.07
C SER A 8 -14.58 2.51 33.55
N LYS A 9 -14.69 3.67 32.89
CA LYS A 9 -14.64 3.77 31.43
C LYS A 9 -13.27 3.21 31.00
N LYS A 10 -13.26 2.01 30.42
CA LYS A 10 -12.09 1.52 29.65
C LYS A 10 -11.68 2.65 28.69
N PRO A 11 -10.39 2.99 28.58
CA PRO A 11 -9.95 3.95 27.58
C PRO A 11 -10.41 3.42 26.23
N ARG A 12 -11.13 4.26 25.48
CA ARG A 12 -11.45 3.97 24.09
C ARG A 12 -10.11 3.91 23.36
N THR A 13 -9.64 2.71 23.08
CA THR A 13 -8.58 2.51 22.09
C THR A 13 -9.14 3.03 20.79
N ASP A 14 -8.58 4.11 20.29
CA ASP A 14 -9.01 4.73 19.05
C ASP A 14 -8.58 3.76 17.94
N VAL A 15 -9.51 2.98 17.40
CA VAL A 15 -9.22 2.03 16.29
C VAL A 15 -8.70 2.77 15.05
N ARG A 16 -8.67 4.10 15.07
CA ARG A 16 -8.02 5.00 14.11
C ARG A 16 -6.53 5.26 14.40
N SER A 17 -5.98 4.84 15.53
CA SER A 17 -4.55 4.92 15.82
C SER A 17 -3.84 3.66 15.34
N GLY A 18 -2.85 3.83 14.47
CA GLY A 18 -2.12 2.75 13.81
C GLY A 18 -1.93 3.07 12.32
N LEU A 19 -2.90 2.68 11.48
CA LEU A 19 -2.84 2.87 10.03
C LEU A 19 -2.66 4.35 9.61
N THR A 20 -3.35 5.30 10.27
CA THR A 20 -3.18 6.73 9.96
C THR A 20 -1.78 7.23 10.32
N ALA A 21 -1.26 6.82 11.48
CA ALA A 21 0.09 7.20 11.91
C ALA A 21 1.16 6.61 10.98
N PHE A 22 0.98 5.34 10.60
CA PHE A 22 1.81 4.67 9.60
C PHE A 22 1.77 5.39 8.24
N ALA A 23 0.57 5.72 7.75
CA ALA A 23 0.39 6.42 6.47
C ALA A 23 1.12 7.77 6.43
N LEU A 24 1.02 8.56 7.50
CA LEU A 24 1.71 9.85 7.61
C LEU A 24 3.24 9.69 7.60
N ARG A 25 3.77 8.67 8.31
CA ARG A 25 5.21 8.38 8.32
C ARG A 25 5.70 7.91 6.95
N LEU A 26 4.96 7.03 6.27
CA LEU A 26 5.33 6.56 4.94
C LEU A 26 5.30 7.70 3.92
N ALA A 27 4.27 8.57 3.97
CA ALA A 27 4.20 9.75 3.11
C ALA A 27 5.41 10.67 3.31
N LYS A 28 5.86 10.85 4.55
CA LYS A 28 7.07 11.62 4.87
C LYS A 28 8.32 10.96 4.26
N LEU A 29 8.51 9.66 4.46
CA LEU A 29 9.66 8.92 3.90
C LEU A 29 9.72 9.00 2.38
N LEU A 30 8.57 8.84 1.72
CA LEU A 30 8.49 8.95 0.26
C LEU A 30 8.80 10.36 -0.22
N SER A 31 8.31 11.39 0.49
CA SER A 31 8.62 12.78 0.16
C SER A 31 10.12 13.11 0.31
N GLU A 32 10.80 12.53 1.30
CA GLU A 32 12.24 12.71 1.52
C GLU A 32 13.07 11.95 0.48
N ALA A 33 12.64 10.75 0.09
CA ALA A 33 13.32 9.93 -0.91
C ALA A 33 13.24 10.51 -2.34
N THR A 34 12.21 11.30 -2.64
CA THR A 34 12.06 11.95 -3.95
C THR A 34 12.64 13.37 -4.00
N GLY A 35 13.29 13.84 -2.92
CA GLY A 35 13.60 15.25 -2.69
C GLY A 35 15.04 15.71 -2.87
N ASP A 36 16.00 14.85 -3.22
CA ASP A 36 17.41 15.24 -3.34
C ASP A 36 18.18 14.41 -4.38
N ASP A 37 18.22 14.90 -5.62
CA ASP A 37 19.27 14.56 -6.60
C ASP A 37 19.81 15.85 -7.22
N GLY A 38 20.41 16.69 -6.38
CA GLY A 38 21.39 17.69 -6.83
C GLY A 38 22.72 17.02 -7.17
N GLY A 39 22.84 16.41 -8.34
CA GLY A 39 24.04 15.66 -8.75
C GLY A 39 24.37 15.81 -10.23
N ASN A 40 25.29 16.72 -10.53
CA ASN A 40 25.88 16.98 -11.84
C ASN A 40 26.55 15.70 -12.42
N GLY A 41 25.90 15.02 -13.36
CA GLY A 41 26.44 13.90 -14.11
C GLY A 41 26.26 14.12 -15.60
N ALA A 42 27.33 14.55 -16.26
CA ALA A 42 27.39 14.61 -17.71
C ALA A 42 27.52 13.21 -18.31
N ASP A 43 26.88 13.01 -19.46
CA ASP A 43 27.19 12.01 -20.50
C ASP A 43 26.81 10.55 -20.20
N ASP A 44 25.63 10.10 -20.66
CA ASP A 44 25.48 9.21 -21.83
C ASP A 44 23.98 8.97 -22.13
N GLY A 45 23.62 8.78 -23.39
CA GLY A 45 22.27 8.94 -23.93
C GLY A 45 21.23 7.86 -23.64
N ASP A 46 20.72 7.77 -22.41
CA ASP A 46 19.49 7.04 -22.07
C ASP A 46 18.51 7.96 -21.32
N ILE A 47 17.63 8.65 -22.06
CA ILE A 47 16.59 9.51 -21.49
C ILE A 47 15.45 8.62 -20.98
N GLY A 48 15.65 8.10 -19.78
CA GLY A 48 14.66 7.42 -18.97
C GLY A 48 14.91 7.74 -17.49
N SER A 49 14.87 9.03 -17.14
CA SER A 49 14.94 9.50 -15.75
C SER A 49 14.03 8.64 -14.87
N THR A 50 14.62 7.91 -13.93
CA THR A 50 13.90 7.10 -12.94
C THR A 50 13.05 7.94 -12.00
N ALA A 51 13.23 9.26 -12.00
CA ALA A 51 12.47 10.23 -11.21
C ALA A 51 11.06 10.49 -11.77
N ASP A 52 10.77 10.16 -13.03
CA ASP A 52 9.48 10.45 -13.69
C ASP A 52 8.50 9.27 -13.72
N LYS A 53 8.61 8.35 -12.73
CA LYS A 53 7.73 7.17 -12.66
C LYS A 53 6.52 7.41 -11.77
N ASN A 54 5.37 6.91 -12.20
CA ASN A 54 4.15 6.92 -11.38
C ASN A 54 4.23 5.84 -10.31
N PHE A 55 4.07 6.22 -9.04
CA PHE A 55 4.03 5.29 -7.92
C PHE A 55 2.59 5.09 -7.44
N VAL A 56 2.21 3.83 -7.25
CA VAL A 56 0.94 3.44 -6.63
C VAL A 56 1.25 2.34 -5.62
N PHE A 57 0.78 2.51 -4.39
CA PHE A 57 0.90 1.51 -3.34
C PHE A 57 -0.36 1.50 -2.49
N SER A 58 -0.64 0.36 -1.85
CA SER A 58 -1.74 0.22 -0.90
C SER A 58 -1.22 0.28 0.52
N LEU A 59 -1.56 1.34 1.24
CA LEU A 59 -1.21 1.49 2.66
C LEU A 59 -1.76 0.34 3.51
N VAL A 60 -2.98 -0.10 3.23
CA VAL A 60 -3.61 -1.22 3.93
C VAL A 60 -2.85 -2.51 3.65
N SER A 61 -2.40 -2.72 2.40
CA SER A 61 -1.61 -3.89 2.02
C SER A 61 -0.28 -3.96 2.77
N ILE A 62 0.49 -2.88 2.77
CA ILE A 62 1.78 -2.80 3.48
C ILE A 62 1.57 -2.97 4.98
N TYR A 63 0.56 -2.31 5.54
CA TYR A 63 0.21 -2.41 6.95
C TYR A 63 -0.13 -3.86 7.34
N SER A 64 -1.00 -4.53 6.58
CA SER A 64 -1.39 -5.92 6.83
C SER A 64 -0.21 -6.88 6.69
N ALA A 65 0.68 -6.65 5.73
CA ALA A 65 1.90 -7.45 5.59
C ALA A 65 2.80 -7.31 6.84
N LEU A 66 3.07 -6.09 7.26
CA LEU A 66 3.86 -5.84 8.48
C LEU A 66 3.18 -6.39 9.75
N ALA A 67 1.85 -6.32 9.83
CA ALA A 67 1.08 -6.91 10.91
C ALA A 67 1.23 -8.44 10.99
N MET A 68 1.21 -9.12 9.83
CA MET A 68 1.48 -10.56 9.75
C MET A 68 2.89 -10.91 10.23
N VAL A 69 3.90 -10.13 9.82
CA VAL A 69 5.27 -10.31 10.32
C VAL A 69 5.33 -10.09 11.83
N ALA A 70 4.68 -9.04 12.34
CA ALA A 70 4.63 -8.74 13.77
C ALA A 70 3.95 -9.85 14.58
N ALA A 71 2.95 -10.54 14.03
CA ALA A 71 2.29 -11.65 14.70
C ALA A 71 3.26 -12.82 15.02
N GLY A 72 4.20 -13.10 14.11
CA GLY A 72 5.23 -14.13 14.24
C GLY A 72 6.55 -13.67 14.86
N ALA A 73 6.77 -12.36 15.02
CA ALA A 73 7.98 -11.78 15.58
C ALA A 73 8.01 -11.85 17.12
N ASN A 74 9.20 -11.77 17.71
CA ASN A 74 9.38 -11.72 19.16
C ASN A 74 10.55 -10.79 19.56
N GLY A 75 10.60 -10.38 20.82
CA GLY A 75 11.69 -9.54 21.35
C GLY A 75 11.81 -8.19 20.65
N ASP A 76 13.05 -7.79 20.33
CA ASP A 76 13.36 -6.48 19.74
C ASP A 76 12.72 -6.30 18.36
N THR A 77 12.69 -7.34 17.54
CA THR A 77 12.04 -7.32 16.21
C THR A 77 10.55 -7.01 16.34
N LEU A 78 9.86 -7.58 17.32
CA LEU A 78 8.46 -7.27 17.57
C LEU A 78 8.28 -5.80 17.97
N ASN A 79 9.14 -5.30 18.86
CA ASN A 79 9.08 -3.92 19.34
C ASN A 79 9.27 -2.91 18.21
N GLU A 80 10.23 -3.15 17.31
CA GLU A 80 10.46 -2.30 16.13
C GLU A 80 9.23 -2.29 15.20
N LEU A 81 8.66 -3.47 14.92
CA LEU A 81 7.48 -3.59 14.06
C LEU A 81 6.26 -2.88 14.66
N LEU A 82 6.01 -3.03 15.97
CA LEU A 82 4.93 -2.32 16.66
C LEU A 82 5.12 -0.81 16.62
N ALA A 83 6.36 -0.32 16.78
CA ALA A 83 6.67 1.11 16.66
C ALA A 83 6.42 1.65 15.25
N VAL A 84 6.70 0.87 14.21
CA VAL A 84 6.39 1.22 12.81
C VAL A 84 4.88 1.23 12.57
N LEU A 85 4.17 0.22 13.04
CA LEU A 85 2.72 0.07 12.92
C LEU A 85 1.94 1.09 13.76
N GLY A 86 2.59 1.74 14.73
CA GLY A 86 1.94 2.65 15.67
C GLY A 86 1.01 1.94 16.64
N ALA A 87 1.30 0.67 16.95
CA ALA A 87 0.51 -0.17 17.85
C ALA A 87 1.23 -0.37 19.19
N ALA A 88 0.47 -0.49 20.27
CA ALA A 88 1.00 -0.72 21.61
C ALA A 88 1.24 -2.21 21.91
N SER A 89 0.52 -3.11 21.23
CA SER A 89 0.70 -4.56 21.39
C SER A 89 0.34 -5.33 20.13
N ARG A 90 0.79 -6.58 20.05
CA ARG A 90 0.48 -7.50 18.94
C ARG A 90 -1.03 -7.68 18.76
N GLU A 91 -1.77 -7.77 19.85
CA GLU A 91 -3.21 -8.01 19.85
C GLU A 91 -4.00 -6.86 19.21
N GLU A 92 -3.44 -5.64 19.24
CA GLU A 92 -4.01 -4.46 18.56
C GLU A 92 -3.90 -4.56 17.04
N VAL A 93 -2.84 -5.20 16.52
CA VAL A 93 -2.59 -5.29 15.07
C VAL A 93 -3.29 -6.49 14.41
N VAL A 94 -3.52 -7.58 15.16
CA VAL A 94 -3.98 -8.87 14.61
C VAL A 94 -5.49 -8.88 14.32
N HIS A 95 -6.26 -7.91 14.80
CA HIS A 95 -7.73 -7.93 14.78
C HIS A 95 -8.44 -7.85 13.40
N GLY A 96 -7.70 -7.95 12.28
CA GLY A 96 -8.25 -7.90 10.91
C GLY A 96 -7.46 -8.67 9.86
N VAL A 97 -6.48 -9.49 10.26
CA VAL A 97 -5.65 -10.27 9.35
C VAL A 97 -6.22 -11.67 9.21
N VAL A 98 -6.62 -12.05 7.99
CA VAL A 98 -7.00 -13.43 7.66
C VAL A 98 -5.73 -14.16 7.22
N GLU A 99 -5.25 -15.09 8.04
CA GLU A 99 -4.11 -15.94 7.68
C GLU A 99 -4.52 -17.01 6.67
N SER A 100 -3.76 -17.10 5.58
CA SER A 100 -3.67 -18.29 4.74
C SER A 100 -2.20 -18.58 4.54
N ALA A 101 -1.66 -19.55 5.26
CA ALA A 101 -0.27 -19.96 5.14
C ALA A 101 -0.15 -21.01 4.02
N LEU A 102 0.62 -20.69 2.98
CA LEU A 102 1.05 -21.69 2.00
C LEU A 102 2.40 -22.25 2.46
N THR A 103 2.39 -23.50 2.89
CA THR A 103 3.59 -24.25 3.29
C THR A 103 4.00 -25.18 2.15
N ASP A 104 4.72 -24.67 1.14
CA ASP A 104 5.58 -25.54 0.33
C ASP A 104 6.76 -24.80 -0.32
N GLN A 105 7.90 -25.48 -0.46
CA GLN A 105 9.21 -24.94 -0.90
C GLN A 105 9.59 -25.47 -2.30
N SER A 106 8.73 -25.27 -3.29
CA SER A 106 8.99 -25.68 -4.68
C SER A 106 8.87 -24.49 -5.65
N GLU A 107 9.50 -24.58 -6.83
CA GLU A 107 9.17 -23.71 -7.99
C GLU A 107 7.65 -23.70 -8.25
N GLU A 108 6.99 -24.83 -7.97
CA GLU A 108 5.54 -25.02 -8.01
C GLU A 108 4.79 -24.08 -7.04
N ALA A 109 5.40 -23.68 -5.91
CA ALA A 109 4.81 -22.73 -4.97
C ALA A 109 4.77 -21.30 -5.55
N THR A 110 5.75 -20.91 -6.38
CA THR A 110 5.73 -19.60 -7.07
C THR A 110 4.57 -19.54 -8.05
N GLU A 111 4.36 -20.62 -8.80
CA GLU A 111 3.22 -20.73 -9.72
C GLU A 111 1.89 -20.73 -8.98
N GLU A 112 1.77 -21.47 -7.87
CA GLU A 112 0.57 -21.52 -7.05
C GLU A 112 0.23 -20.15 -6.44
N ILE A 113 1.23 -19.45 -5.91
CA ILE A 113 1.08 -18.09 -5.36
C ILE A 113 0.64 -17.12 -6.47
N ASN A 114 1.34 -17.10 -7.61
CA ASN A 114 1.00 -16.21 -8.71
C ASN A 114 -0.40 -16.50 -9.27
N LYS A 115 -0.79 -17.78 -9.35
CA LYS A 115 -2.13 -18.21 -9.74
C LYS A 115 -3.18 -17.72 -8.74
N TRP A 116 -2.97 -17.93 -7.45
CA TRP A 116 -3.88 -17.45 -6.40
C TRP A 116 -4.03 -15.92 -6.44
N VAL A 117 -2.93 -15.18 -6.59
CA VAL A 117 -2.94 -13.71 -6.72
C VAL A 117 -3.71 -13.28 -7.96
N SER A 118 -3.46 -13.94 -9.10
CA SER A 118 -4.17 -13.67 -10.35
C SER A 118 -5.67 -13.90 -10.20
N GLU A 119 -6.08 -15.02 -9.62
CA GLU A 119 -7.50 -15.32 -9.37
C GLU A 119 -8.14 -14.30 -8.40
N ALA A 120 -7.47 -13.99 -7.29
CA ALA A 120 -7.94 -13.03 -6.29
C ALA A 120 -8.06 -11.60 -6.86
N THR A 121 -7.22 -11.24 -7.84
CA THR A 121 -7.19 -9.91 -8.46
C THR A 121 -7.93 -9.84 -9.79
N LYS A 122 -8.68 -10.89 -10.16
CA LYS A 122 -9.39 -10.98 -11.46
C LYS A 122 -8.45 -10.79 -12.65
N GLN A 123 -7.26 -11.39 -12.56
CA GLN A 123 -6.19 -11.40 -13.56
C GLN A 123 -5.52 -10.04 -13.80
N LEU A 124 -5.64 -9.11 -12.87
CA LEU A 124 -5.00 -7.79 -12.98
C LEU A 124 -3.57 -7.79 -12.43
N ILE A 125 -3.26 -8.68 -11.49
CA ILE A 125 -1.91 -8.93 -11.01
C ILE A 125 -1.58 -10.39 -11.35
N THR A 126 -0.87 -10.60 -12.45
CA THR A 126 -0.63 -11.94 -13.00
C THR A 126 0.64 -12.61 -12.48
N SER A 127 1.61 -11.81 -12.04
CA SER A 127 2.85 -12.30 -11.44
C SER A 127 3.33 -11.30 -10.40
N ILE A 128 3.37 -11.73 -9.15
CA ILE A 128 3.89 -10.95 -8.02
C ILE A 128 5.30 -11.42 -7.61
N ILE A 129 5.60 -12.70 -7.84
CA ILE A 129 6.94 -13.27 -7.69
C ILE A 129 7.41 -13.66 -9.09
N PRO A 130 8.42 -12.99 -9.65
CA PRO A 130 9.02 -13.40 -10.91
C PRO A 130 9.57 -14.83 -10.85
N PRO A 131 9.63 -15.56 -11.97
CA PRO A 131 10.35 -16.82 -12.02
C PRO A 131 11.81 -16.61 -11.58
N ASP A 132 12.37 -17.61 -10.89
CA ASP A 132 13.76 -17.65 -10.38
C ASP A 132 14.12 -16.74 -9.18
N GLU A 133 13.16 -15.95 -8.65
CA GLU A 133 13.37 -15.14 -7.43
C GLU A 133 13.27 -15.98 -6.13
N MET A 134 12.61 -17.15 -6.19
CA MET A 134 12.59 -18.07 -5.05
C MET A 134 13.82 -18.96 -5.04
N HIS A 135 14.63 -18.82 -3.99
CA HIS A 135 15.83 -19.64 -3.78
C HIS A 135 15.57 -20.81 -2.82
N LYS A 136 16.40 -21.85 -2.88
CA LYS A 136 16.32 -23.03 -2.00
C LYS A 136 16.47 -22.72 -0.50
N PHE A 137 16.94 -21.53 -0.17
CA PHE A 137 17.08 -21.05 1.21
C PHE A 137 15.92 -20.17 1.67
N THR A 138 14.95 -19.87 0.79
CA THR A 138 13.75 -19.11 1.16
C THR A 138 12.92 -19.91 2.16
N ARG A 139 12.71 -19.34 3.34
CA ARG A 139 11.99 -19.99 4.46
C ARG A 139 10.56 -19.51 4.63
N LEU A 140 10.27 -18.29 4.20
CA LEU A 140 8.97 -17.65 4.32
C LEU A 140 8.78 -16.66 3.18
N VAL A 141 7.60 -16.68 2.57
CA VAL A 141 7.16 -15.66 1.60
C VAL A 141 5.82 -15.13 2.08
N LEU A 142 5.72 -13.82 2.16
CA LEU A 142 4.49 -13.14 2.55
C LEU A 142 3.94 -12.37 1.35
N VAL A 143 2.69 -12.63 1.00
CA VAL A 143 2.06 -12.02 -0.17
C VAL A 143 0.80 -11.26 0.25
N ASN A 144 0.70 -10.01 -0.21
CA ASN A 144 -0.51 -9.22 -0.08
C ASN A 144 -0.89 -8.66 -1.45
N ALA A 145 -2.12 -8.94 -1.89
CA ALA A 145 -2.66 -8.42 -3.13
C ALA A 145 -3.99 -7.72 -2.87
N LEU A 146 -4.10 -6.46 -3.33
CA LEU A 146 -5.33 -5.67 -3.21
C LEU A 146 -5.74 -5.13 -4.58
N TYR A 147 -7.01 -5.34 -4.92
CA TYR A 147 -7.63 -4.75 -6.10
C TYR A 147 -8.89 -3.97 -5.70
N PHE A 148 -8.98 -2.70 -6.12
CA PHE A 148 -10.16 -1.88 -5.92
C PHE A 148 -10.83 -1.54 -7.26
N LYS A 149 -12.14 -1.80 -7.34
CA LYS A 149 -13.00 -1.36 -8.44
C LYS A 149 -14.23 -0.66 -7.89
N GLY A 150 -14.24 0.66 -7.98
CA GLY A 150 -15.37 1.50 -7.62
C GLY A 150 -16.04 2.09 -8.85
N THR A 151 -17.36 2.23 -8.80
CA THR A 151 -18.08 3.15 -9.69
C THR A 151 -18.22 4.49 -9.00
N TRP A 152 -17.92 5.58 -9.71
CA TRP A 152 -18.22 6.93 -9.22
C TRP A 152 -19.72 7.04 -8.90
N THR A 153 -20.06 7.67 -7.77
CA THR A 153 -21.45 7.96 -7.41
C THR A 153 -22.14 8.80 -8.50
N GLU A 154 -21.40 9.77 -9.05
CA GLU A 154 -21.78 10.52 -10.24
C GLU A 154 -20.77 10.23 -11.36
N ALA A 155 -21.13 9.33 -12.28
CA ALA A 155 -20.25 8.96 -13.37
C ALA A 155 -20.02 10.11 -14.36
N PHE A 156 -18.80 10.18 -14.90
CA PHE A 156 -18.46 11.14 -15.93
C PHE A 156 -19.14 10.79 -17.26
N SER A 157 -19.67 11.80 -17.93
CA SER A 157 -20.16 11.63 -19.30
C SER A 157 -18.98 11.48 -20.26
N LYS A 158 -18.93 10.36 -20.99
CA LYS A 158 -17.90 10.12 -22.02
C LYS A 158 -17.86 11.21 -23.10
N LYS A 159 -18.98 11.88 -23.35
CA LYS A 159 -19.08 12.98 -24.32
C LYS A 159 -18.35 14.25 -23.87
N CYS A 160 -18.04 14.35 -22.58
CA CYS A 160 -17.32 15.47 -21.99
C CYS A 160 -15.86 15.13 -21.69
N THR A 161 -15.36 14.01 -22.23
CA THR A 161 -13.95 13.65 -22.18
C THR A 161 -13.27 14.21 -23.43
N GLU A 162 -12.30 15.10 -23.23
CA GLU A 162 -11.57 15.78 -24.30
C GLU A 162 -10.06 15.67 -24.07
N HIS A 163 -9.28 15.55 -25.14
CA HIS A 163 -7.83 15.61 -25.04
C HIS A 163 -7.38 17.04 -24.70
N ARG A 164 -6.57 17.18 -23.66
CA ARG A 164 -5.99 18.45 -23.21
C ARG A 164 -4.53 18.24 -22.79
N PRO A 165 -3.69 19.29 -22.81
CA PRO A 165 -2.31 19.16 -22.38
C PRO A 165 -2.24 18.86 -20.87
N PHE A 166 -1.43 17.87 -20.51
CA PHE A 166 -0.94 17.59 -19.16
C PHE A 166 0.56 17.87 -19.14
N TYR A 167 1.01 18.68 -18.19
CA TYR A 167 2.40 19.10 -18.08
C TYR A 167 3.14 18.14 -17.14
N LEU A 168 4.22 17.53 -17.64
CA LEU A 168 5.10 16.64 -16.88
C LEU A 168 6.04 17.45 -15.97
N LEU A 169 6.73 16.75 -15.06
CA LEU A 169 7.67 17.37 -14.12
C LEU A 169 8.88 18.00 -14.81
N ASP A 170 9.29 17.45 -15.96
CA ASP A 170 10.34 18.00 -16.83
C ASP A 170 9.89 19.23 -17.65
N GLY A 171 8.62 19.64 -17.53
CA GLY A 171 8.01 20.76 -18.24
C GLY A 171 7.52 20.44 -19.65
N SER A 172 7.70 19.21 -20.14
CA SER A 172 7.12 18.75 -21.41
C SER A 172 5.61 18.55 -21.31
N GLU A 173 4.91 18.50 -22.44
CA GLU A 173 3.46 18.30 -22.48
C GLU A 173 3.07 17.00 -23.19
N VAL A 174 2.04 16.34 -22.64
CA VAL A 174 1.39 15.17 -23.24
C VAL A 174 -0.12 15.40 -23.32
N TYR A 175 -0.72 15.06 -24.46
CA TYR A 175 -2.16 15.21 -24.66
C TYR A 175 -2.93 13.98 -24.17
N VAL A 176 -3.64 14.13 -23.05
CA VAL A 176 -4.37 13.03 -22.40
C VAL A 176 -5.87 13.30 -22.31
N PRO A 177 -6.72 12.26 -22.27
CA PRO A 177 -8.16 12.45 -22.15
C PRO A 177 -8.55 12.93 -20.73
N PHE A 178 -8.92 14.20 -20.59
CA PHE A 178 -9.41 14.77 -19.34
C PHE A 178 -10.92 14.56 -19.20
N MET A 179 -11.34 13.97 -18.08
CA MET A 179 -12.76 13.81 -17.75
C MET A 179 -13.32 15.07 -17.09
N THR A 180 -14.43 15.62 -17.60
CA THR A 180 -15.06 16.84 -17.07
C THR A 180 -16.49 16.58 -16.57
N SER A 181 -16.87 17.18 -15.45
CA SER A 181 -18.28 17.23 -14.99
C SER A 181 -18.58 18.58 -14.35
N ARG A 182 -19.85 19.01 -14.35
CA ARG A 182 -20.31 20.30 -13.80
C ARG A 182 -20.98 20.18 -12.42
N GLY A 183 -20.91 19.01 -11.78
CA GLY A 183 -21.53 18.73 -10.47
C GLY A 183 -20.72 19.29 -9.30
N LYS A 184 -21.39 19.55 -8.17
CA LYS A 184 -20.72 19.89 -6.91
C LYS A 184 -19.94 18.66 -6.43
N ARG A 185 -18.62 18.77 -6.35
CA ARG A 185 -17.77 17.77 -5.69
C ARG A 185 -17.35 18.35 -4.35
N PHE A 186 -17.36 17.53 -3.30
CA PHE A 186 -16.78 17.93 -2.03
C PHE A 186 -15.28 18.13 -2.23
N VAL A 187 -14.83 19.36 -2.01
CA VAL A 187 -13.42 19.70 -1.78
C VAL A 187 -13.45 20.22 -0.35
N ASP A 188 -13.21 19.34 0.62
CA ASP A 188 -12.93 19.81 1.97
C ASP A 188 -11.52 20.43 1.92
N GLU A 189 -11.44 21.73 2.17
CA GLU A 189 -10.18 22.47 2.40
C GLU A 189 -9.61 22.18 3.79
#